data_AF-A0A7V2W267-F1
#
_entry.id   AF-A0A7V2W267-F1
#
_cell.length_a   1.000
_cell.length_b   1.000
_cell.length_c   1.000
_cell.angle_alpha   90.00
_cell.angle_beta   90.00
_cell.angle_gamma   90.00
#
_symmetry.space_group_name_H-M   'P 1'
#
loop_
_entity.id
_entity.type
_entity.pdbx_description
1 polymer ?
#
loop_
_entity_poly.entity_id
_entity_poly.type
_entity_poly.pdbx_seq_one_letter_code
_entity_poly.pdbx_strand_id
1 'polypeptide(L)'
;MKRARITEELAYGTALDRLTGGDRVTSTVERPPESKSFSRQPGQTRPSMIKLSVFLNREEDAYLESLASTAKFSGGKKLSKTKLIEAMVRAYSQSGIDVRGIKDDEELFHRMAAQLR
;
A
#
# COMPACT_ATOMS: atom_id res chain seq x y z
N MET A 1 -2.54 23.66 37.68
CA MET A 1 -4.02 23.56 37.83
C MET A 1 -4.58 24.96 37.62
N LYS A 2 -5.66 25.27 36.88
CA LYS A 2 -6.94 24.60 36.64
C LYS A 2 -7.49 24.96 35.23
N ARG A 3 -8.32 24.08 34.69
CA ARG A 3 -8.96 24.11 33.35
C ARG A 3 -10.12 25.11 33.31
N ALA A 4 -10.34 25.78 32.17
CA ALA A 4 -11.57 26.53 31.91
C ALA A 4 -12.57 25.64 31.15
N ARG A 5 -13.76 25.48 31.73
CA ARG A 5 -14.97 24.88 31.14
C ARG A 5 -15.87 26.02 30.67
N ILE A 6 -16.32 25.99 29.42
CA ILE A 6 -17.43 26.83 28.95
C ILE A 6 -18.49 25.88 28.36
N THR A 7 -19.49 25.63 29.18
CA THR A 7 -20.84 25.14 28.87
C THR A 7 -21.72 26.39 28.65
N GLU A 8 -22.91 26.40 28.08
CA GLU A 8 -23.79 25.45 27.39
C GLU A 8 -24.85 26.38 26.75
N GLU A 9 -25.43 25.97 25.62
CA GLU A 9 -26.85 26.22 25.33
C GLU A 9 -27.36 27.64 24.98
N LEU A 10 -26.54 28.71 24.89
CA LEU A 10 -27.03 30.06 24.48
C LEU A 10 -26.19 30.89 23.49
N ALA A 11 -25.15 30.33 22.87
CA ALA A 11 -24.87 30.67 21.45
C ALA A 11 -25.71 29.79 20.50
N TYR A 12 -26.28 28.72 21.06
CA TYR A 12 -27.29 27.85 20.51
C TYR A 12 -28.64 28.54 20.43
N GLY A 13 -29.48 27.93 19.63
CA GLY A 13 -30.89 28.15 19.66
C GLY A 13 -31.26 28.32 18.23
N THR A 14 -31.60 29.53 17.85
CA THR A 14 -32.32 29.70 16.61
C THR A 14 -32.34 31.17 16.17
N ALA A 15 -31.17 31.78 16.03
CA ALA A 15 -30.92 32.63 14.86
C ALA A 15 -31.12 31.84 13.54
N LEU A 16 -31.17 30.49 13.67
CA LEU A 16 -31.55 29.45 12.71
C LEU A 16 -32.49 29.89 11.60
N ASP A 17 -33.53 30.68 11.86
CA ASP A 17 -34.56 30.89 10.86
C ASP A 17 -34.72 32.33 10.35
N ARG A 18 -33.93 33.27 10.90
CA ARG A 18 -34.01 34.70 10.49
C ARG A 18 -33.15 35.07 9.29
N LEU A 19 -32.42 34.11 8.74
CA LEU A 19 -32.03 34.17 7.33
C LEU A 19 -32.95 33.33 6.44
N THR A 20 -33.56 32.27 6.96
CA THR A 20 -34.43 31.37 6.19
C THR A 20 -35.88 31.84 6.25
N GLY A 21 -36.14 32.95 5.56
CA GLY A 21 -37.48 33.43 5.28
C GLY A 21 -37.91 33.35 3.82
N GLY A 22 -37.32 32.45 3.01
CA GLY A 22 -37.95 31.99 1.75
C GLY A 22 -37.71 32.83 0.49
N ASP A 23 -36.94 32.22 -0.41
CA ASP A 23 -36.99 32.30 -1.88
C ASP A 23 -36.62 33.58 -2.63
N ARG A 24 -35.36 33.59 -3.11
CA ARG A 24 -35.14 33.56 -4.58
C ARG A 24 -33.85 32.85 -4.97
N VAL A 25 -34.03 31.55 -5.24
CA VAL A 25 -33.33 30.67 -6.21
C VAL A 25 -32.17 31.29 -7.00
N THR A 26 -30.96 30.81 -6.75
CA THR A 26 -30.15 30.11 -7.78
C THR A 26 -29.15 29.18 -7.08
N SER A 27 -29.39 27.91 -7.29
CA SER A 27 -28.61 26.74 -6.89
C SER A 27 -27.23 26.70 -7.54
N THR A 28 -26.18 26.51 -6.75
CA THR A 28 -25.12 25.51 -7.05
C THR A 28 -24.36 25.18 -5.77
N VAL A 29 -24.54 23.94 -5.33
CA VAL A 29 -23.96 23.34 -4.13
C VAL A 29 -22.46 23.13 -4.34
N GLU A 30 -21.63 23.93 -3.67
CA GLU A 30 -20.20 23.61 -3.49
C GLU A 30 -20.11 22.61 -2.33
N ARG A 31 -20.16 21.33 -2.70
CA ARG A 31 -20.06 20.19 -1.80
C ARG A 31 -18.69 20.27 -1.08
N PRO A 32 -18.60 20.11 0.26
CA PRO A 32 -17.31 19.87 0.91
C PRO A 32 -16.67 18.67 0.22
N PRO A 33 -15.32 18.64 0.06
CA PRO A 33 -14.66 17.64 -0.75
C PRO A 33 -15.19 16.28 -0.31
N GLU A 34 -15.99 15.69 -1.19
CA GLU A 34 -16.46 14.33 -1.01
C GLU A 34 -15.18 13.57 -0.73
N SER A 35 -15.06 13.07 0.51
CA SER A 35 -14.28 11.88 0.72
C SER A 35 -14.75 10.99 -0.40
N LYS A 36 -13.88 10.69 -1.37
CA LYS A 36 -14.12 9.67 -2.36
C LYS A 36 -14.31 8.41 -1.53
N SER A 37 -15.53 8.21 -1.03
CA SER A 37 -16.12 6.93 -0.75
C SER A 37 -16.11 6.30 -2.12
N PHE A 38 -14.95 5.73 -2.46
CA PHE A 38 -14.87 4.70 -3.45
C PHE A 38 -16.01 3.78 -3.11
N SER A 39 -17.06 3.83 -3.94
CA SER A 39 -18.08 2.81 -3.99
C SER A 39 -17.30 1.51 -4.04
N ARG A 40 -17.20 0.84 -2.89
CA ARG A 40 -16.57 -0.47 -2.79
C ARG A 40 -17.52 -1.34 -3.58
N GLN A 41 -17.21 -1.55 -4.86
CA GLN A 41 -17.92 -2.57 -5.63
C GLN A 41 -17.82 -3.86 -4.81
N PRO A 42 -18.94 -4.48 -4.42
CA PRO A 42 -18.92 -5.77 -3.75
C PRO A 42 -18.36 -6.77 -4.76
N GLY A 43 -17.07 -7.08 -4.66
CA GLY A 43 -16.37 -7.96 -5.60
C GLY A 43 -14.91 -7.63 -5.85
N GLN A 44 -14.44 -6.41 -5.57
CA GLN A 44 -13.01 -6.11 -5.68
C GLN A 44 -12.29 -6.48 -4.38
N THR A 45 -11.82 -7.72 -4.29
CA THR A 45 -10.80 -8.12 -3.32
C THR A 45 -9.58 -7.24 -3.56
N ARG A 46 -9.39 -6.21 -2.72
CA ARG A 46 -8.13 -5.45 -2.71
C ARG A 46 -7.02 -6.49 -2.52
N PRO A 47 -5.94 -6.46 -3.33
CA PRO A 47 -4.82 -7.36 -3.10
C PRO A 47 -4.39 -7.16 -1.64
N SER A 48 -4.39 -8.23 -0.86
CA SER A 48 -3.90 -8.20 0.50
C SER A 48 -2.46 -7.71 0.46
N MET A 49 -2.22 -6.52 1.00
CA MET A 49 -0.89 -5.94 1.04
C MET A 49 -0.10 -6.68 2.12
N ILE A 50 0.66 -7.69 1.73
CA ILE A 50 1.55 -8.43 2.62
C ILE A 50 2.77 -7.56 2.89
N LYS A 51 2.98 -7.16 4.15
CA LYS A 51 4.21 -6.51 4.58
C LYS A 51 5.25 -7.59 4.87
N LEU A 52 6.36 -7.58 4.13
CA LEU A 52 7.48 -8.50 4.33
C LEU A 52 8.68 -7.71 4.86
N SER A 53 9.15 -8.11 6.03
CA SER A 53 10.43 -7.65 6.58
C SER A 53 11.49 -8.66 6.19
N VAL A 54 12.53 -8.20 5.51
CA VAL A 54 13.64 -9.04 5.05
C VAL A 54 14.91 -8.53 5.69
N PHE A 55 15.67 -9.43 6.30
CA PHE A 55 17.00 -9.14 6.83
C PHE A 55 18.01 -9.58 5.80
N LEU A 56 18.90 -8.66 5.44
CA LEU A 56 19.93 -8.91 4.45
C LEU A 56 21.28 -8.64 5.08
N ASN A 57 22.23 -9.51 4.83
CA ASN A 57 23.61 -9.27 5.19
C ASN A 57 24.24 -8.22 4.24
N ARG A 58 25.46 -7.77 4.55
CA ARG A 58 26.15 -6.74 3.75
C ARG A 58 26.42 -7.19 2.32
N GLU A 59 26.70 -8.48 2.11
CA GLU A 59 27.04 -9.04 0.81
C GLU A 59 25.81 -9.11 -0.10
N GLU A 60 24.67 -9.54 0.44
CA GLU A 60 23.37 -9.60 -0.23
C GLU A 60 22.86 -8.20 -0.57
N ASP A 61 23.03 -7.23 0.34
CA ASP A 61 22.70 -5.83 0.08
C ASP A 61 23.52 -5.27 -1.08
N ALA A 62 24.85 -5.45 -1.03
CA ALA A 62 25.75 -5.03 -2.10
C ALA A 62 25.43 -5.73 -3.43
N TYR A 63 25.07 -7.00 -3.40
CA TYR A 63 24.67 -7.75 -4.58
C TYR A 63 23.41 -7.13 -5.23
N LEU A 64 22.37 -6.84 -4.45
CA LEU A 64 21.15 -6.24 -4.96
C LEU A 64 21.36 -4.81 -5.48
N GLU A 65 22.23 -4.02 -4.85
CA GLU A 65 22.61 -2.69 -5.35
C GLU A 65 23.41 -2.77 -6.67
N SER A 66 24.29 -3.78 -6.80
CA SER A 66 25.02 -4.04 -8.04
C SER A 66 24.07 -4.43 -9.18
N LEU A 67 23.09 -5.30 -8.91
CA LEU A 67 22.05 -5.68 -9.86
C LEU A 67 21.20 -4.49 -10.30
N ALA A 68 20.77 -3.66 -9.35
CA ALA A 68 20.01 -2.45 -9.63
C ALA A 68 20.79 -1.47 -10.51
N SER A 69 22.10 -1.33 -10.25
CA SER A 69 23.00 -0.49 -11.04
C SER A 69 23.18 -1.03 -12.44
N THR A 70 23.49 -2.32 -12.58
CA THR A 70 23.64 -3.00 -13.88
C THR A 70 22.37 -2.89 -14.71
N ALA A 71 21.19 -3.11 -14.11
CA ALA A 71 19.90 -2.95 -14.79
C ALA A 71 19.65 -1.51 -15.28
N LYS A 72 20.10 -0.50 -14.52
CA LYS A 72 20.04 0.90 -14.94
C LYS A 72 20.92 1.15 -16.17
N PHE A 73 22.12 0.57 -16.19
CA PHE A 73 23.04 0.72 -17.32
C PHE A 73 22.56 -0.03 -18.57
N SER A 74 21.99 -1.22 -18.42
CA SER A 74 21.53 -2.03 -19.56
C SER A 74 20.18 -1.58 -20.11
N GLY A 75 19.22 -1.25 -19.24
CA GLY A 75 17.82 -0.98 -19.62
C GLY A 75 17.38 0.47 -19.45
N GLY A 76 18.28 1.37 -19.04
CA GLY A 76 17.99 2.80 -18.85
C GLY A 76 17.07 3.13 -17.65
N LYS A 77 16.58 2.12 -16.91
CA LYS A 77 15.65 2.29 -15.79
C LYS A 77 16.23 1.74 -14.50
N LYS A 78 16.30 2.57 -13.47
CA LYS A 78 16.69 2.13 -12.12
C LYS A 78 15.61 1.23 -11.54
N LEU A 79 15.96 -0.02 -11.23
CA LEU A 79 15.16 -0.90 -10.41
C LEU A 79 15.54 -0.67 -8.95
N SER A 80 14.56 -0.36 -8.10
CA SER A 80 14.81 -0.26 -6.65
C SER A 80 14.99 -1.65 -6.04
N LYS A 81 15.87 -1.78 -5.04
CA LYS A 81 16.06 -3.00 -4.26
C LYS A 81 14.75 -3.65 -3.81
N THR A 82 13.81 -2.86 -3.30
CA THR A 82 12.47 -3.35 -2.89
C THR A 82 11.70 -4.03 -4.02
N LYS A 83 11.78 -3.50 -5.25
CA LYS A 83 11.11 -4.09 -6.42
C LYS A 83 11.76 -5.40 -6.86
N LEU A 84 13.08 -5.52 -6.74
CA LEU A 84 13.78 -6.77 -7.01
C LEU A 84 13.33 -7.85 -6.03
N ILE A 85 13.31 -7.54 -4.73
CA ILE A 85 12.83 -8.46 -3.69
C ILE A 85 11.35 -8.82 -3.91
N GLU A 86 10.50 -7.84 -4.23
CA GLU A 86 9.10 -8.09 -4.53
C GLU A 86 8.93 -9.02 -5.73
N ALA A 87 9.69 -8.80 -6.81
CA ALA A 87 9.66 -9.64 -7.99
C ALA A 87 10.14 -11.07 -7.69
N MET A 88 11.20 -11.22 -6.88
CA MET A 88 11.69 -12.53 -6.42
C MET A 88 10.61 -13.27 -5.64
N VAL A 89 10.00 -12.63 -4.64
CA VAL A 89 8.94 -13.24 -3.82
C VAL A 89 7.74 -13.62 -4.68
N ARG A 90 7.33 -12.76 -5.62
CA ARG A 90 6.24 -13.06 -6.56
C ARG A 90 6.58 -14.26 -7.44
N ALA A 91 7.80 -14.33 -7.96
CA ALA A 91 8.25 -15.44 -8.80
C ALA A 91 8.26 -16.76 -8.01
N TYR A 92 8.79 -16.77 -6.79
CA TYR A 92 8.74 -17.95 -5.91
C TYR A 92 7.32 -18.35 -5.51
N SER A 93 6.44 -17.39 -5.25
CA SER A 93 5.04 -17.69 -4.95
C SER A 93 4.31 -18.32 -6.13
N GLN A 94 4.68 -17.97 -7.36
CA GLN A 94 4.06 -18.48 -8.58
C GLN A 94 4.66 -19.81 -9.02
N SER A 95 5.92 -20.09 -8.67
CA SER A 95 6.55 -21.36 -9.05
C SER A 95 5.92 -22.55 -8.34
N GLY A 96 5.28 -22.39 -7.18
CA GLY A 96 4.60 -23.50 -6.49
C GLY A 96 5.56 -24.60 -6.01
N ILE A 97 6.86 -24.28 -5.88
CA ILE A 97 7.88 -25.17 -5.34
C ILE A 97 7.53 -25.49 -3.87
N ASP A 98 7.43 -26.78 -3.54
CA ASP A 98 7.31 -27.18 -2.14
C ASP A 98 8.66 -27.06 -1.43
N VAL A 99 8.76 -26.04 -0.58
CA VAL A 99 9.95 -25.76 0.24
C VAL A 99 9.95 -26.51 1.57
N ARG A 100 8.91 -27.31 1.87
CA ARG A 100 8.85 -28.06 3.13
C ARG A 100 9.91 -29.16 3.15
N GLY A 101 10.59 -29.27 4.30
CA GLY A 101 11.56 -30.31 4.57
C GLY A 101 12.93 -30.16 3.89
N ILE A 102 13.18 -29.04 3.22
CA ILE A 102 14.50 -28.73 2.65
C ILE A 102 15.48 -28.43 3.79
N LYS A 103 16.64 -29.07 3.76
CA LYS A 103 17.69 -28.87 4.76
C LYS A 103 18.84 -28.00 4.26
N ASP A 104 19.15 -28.13 2.96
CA ASP A 104 20.34 -27.55 2.36
C ASP A 104 20.00 -26.77 1.08
N ASP A 105 20.84 -25.77 0.77
CA ASP A 105 20.66 -24.91 -0.40
C ASP A 105 20.74 -25.69 -1.72
N GLU A 106 21.57 -26.73 -1.77
CA GLU A 106 21.69 -27.61 -2.93
C GLU A 106 20.37 -28.35 -3.22
N GLU A 107 19.67 -28.80 -2.19
CA GLU A 107 18.39 -29.49 -2.33
C GLU A 107 17.32 -28.54 -2.89
N LEU A 108 17.28 -27.29 -2.41
CA LEU A 108 16.40 -26.27 -2.96
C LEU A 108 16.70 -26.01 -4.43
N PHE A 109 17.99 -25.87 -4.77
CA PHE A 109 18.42 -25.66 -6.14
C PHE A 109 18.01 -26.81 -7.06
N HIS A 110 18.19 -28.07 -6.63
CA HIS A 110 17.77 -29.24 -7.39
C HIS A 110 16.26 -29.28 -7.63
N ARG A 111 15.44 -28.98 -6.62
CA ARG A 111 13.98 -28.92 -6.78
C ARG A 111 13.55 -27.81 -7.74
N MET A 112 14.19 -26.64 -7.64
CA MET A 112 13.91 -25.51 -8.55
C MET A 112 14.31 -25.85 -10.00
N ALA A 113 15.49 -26.44 -10.19
CA ALA A 113 15.99 -26.83 -11.52
C ALA A 113 15.12 -27.92 -12.17
N ALA A 114 14.60 -28.86 -11.38
CA ALA A 114 13.69 -29.90 -11.86
C ALA A 114 12.38 -29.33 -12.40
N GLN A 115 11.91 -28.19 -11.89
CA GLN A 115 10.67 -27.56 -12.30
C GLN A 115 10.80 -26.63 -13.52
N LEU A 116 12.03 -26.23 -13.86
CA LEU A 116 12.36 -25.39 -15.02
C LEU A 116 12.60 -26.19 -16.31
N ARG A 117 12.67 -27.53 -16.22
CA ARG A 117 12.77 -28.47 -17.35
C ARG A 117 11.40 -28.99 -17.75
#